data_AF-A0ABD5WXQ6-F1
#
_entry.id   AF-A0ABD5WXQ6-F1
#
_cell.length_a   1.000
_cell.length_b   1.000
_cell.length_c   1.000
_cell.angle_alpha   90.00
_cell.angle_beta   90.00
_cell.angle_gamma   90.00
#
_symmetry.space_group_name_H-M   'P 1'
#
loop_
_entity.id
_entity.type
_entity.pdbx_description
1 polymer ?
#
loop_
_entity_poly.entity_id
_entity_poly.type
_entity_poly.pdbx_seq_one_letter_code
_entity_poly.pdbx_strand_id
1 'polypeptide(L)'
;MQSSRVARVVLASLVCLATVAGVASLPAAAAPGDCFGDGRDLTVGTEGPTIELTIHTSLFTNLTSAGAFGLSAVGTTGDADIVDLQVGVVFVGVGDVSEFLADPFSRFALVFDYTLSLPMFDAVPGETTYEQADAPVEGVPEAECSTGDDGN
;
A
#
# COMPACT_ATOMS: atom_id res chain seq x y z
N MET A 1 -34.49 -6.86 -68.65
CA MET A 1 -35.23 -7.48 -67.53
C MET A 1 -34.25 -8.31 -66.71
N GLN A 2 -34.25 -8.07 -65.40
CA GLN A 2 -33.81 -8.94 -64.30
C GLN A 2 -32.31 -9.25 -64.05
N SER A 3 -31.77 -8.40 -63.17
CA SER A 3 -30.75 -8.60 -62.14
C SER A 3 -30.55 -10.05 -61.63
N SER A 4 -29.28 -10.45 -61.53
CA SER A 4 -28.78 -11.48 -60.60
C SER A 4 -27.49 -10.99 -59.95
N ARG A 5 -27.48 -10.98 -58.61
CA ARG A 5 -26.35 -10.65 -57.72
C ARG A 5 -25.38 -11.83 -57.60
N VAL A 6 -24.24 -11.60 -56.93
CA VAL A 6 -23.33 -12.52 -56.17
C VAL A 6 -21.87 -12.29 -56.64
N ALA A 7 -21.05 -11.47 -55.96
CA ALA A 7 -20.30 -11.67 -54.71
C ALA A 7 -18.91 -12.33 -54.88
N ARG A 8 -17.96 -11.91 -54.02
CA ARG A 8 -16.57 -12.40 -53.75
C ARG A 8 -15.44 -11.59 -54.40
N VAL A 9 -14.31 -11.26 -53.77
CA VAL A 9 -13.73 -11.48 -52.44
C VAL A 9 -12.62 -10.42 -52.31
N VAL A 10 -12.59 -9.62 -51.24
CA VAL A 10 -11.42 -8.79 -50.90
C VAL A 10 -10.66 -9.56 -49.82
N LEU A 11 -9.51 -10.09 -50.21
CA LEU A 11 -8.55 -10.75 -49.33
C LEU A 11 -7.74 -9.66 -48.63
N ALA A 12 -7.97 -9.44 -47.34
CA ALA A 12 -7.19 -8.50 -46.53
C ALA A 12 -6.66 -9.22 -45.29
N SER A 13 -5.33 -9.28 -45.25
CA SER A 13 -4.41 -9.87 -44.28
C SER A 13 -4.79 -9.63 -42.81
N LEU A 14 -4.85 -10.71 -42.02
CA LEU A 14 -4.88 -10.64 -40.57
C LEU A 14 -3.46 -10.85 -40.04
N VAL A 15 -2.81 -9.76 -39.64
CA VAL A 15 -1.54 -9.76 -38.91
C VAL A 15 -1.87 -10.04 -37.44
N CYS A 16 -1.41 -11.16 -36.90
CA CYS A 16 -1.50 -11.47 -35.47
C CYS A 16 -0.57 -10.53 -34.68
N LEU A 17 -1.11 -9.48 -34.06
CA LEU A 17 -0.44 -8.76 -32.99
C LEU A 17 -0.51 -9.62 -31.72
N ALA A 18 0.64 -10.05 -31.22
CA ALA A 18 0.78 -10.59 -29.88
C ALA A 18 0.52 -9.47 -28.88
N THR A 19 -0.62 -9.53 -28.19
CA THR A 19 -0.90 -8.67 -27.04
C THR A 19 -0.04 -9.14 -25.87
N VAL A 20 0.94 -8.33 -25.48
CA VAL A 20 1.52 -8.40 -24.14
C VAL A 20 0.40 -8.01 -23.19
N ALA A 21 -0.18 -8.99 -22.50
CA ALA A 21 -1.11 -8.72 -21.42
C ALA A 21 -0.32 -8.02 -20.31
N GLY A 22 -0.50 -6.72 -20.18
CA GLY A 22 -0.09 -6.00 -18.98
C GLY A 22 -0.82 -6.63 -17.80
N VAL A 23 -0.08 -6.95 -16.74
CA VAL A 23 -0.69 -7.24 -15.45
C VAL A 23 -1.47 -6.00 -15.04
N ALA A 24 -2.79 -6.10 -15.05
CA ALA A 24 -3.63 -5.03 -14.55
C ALA A 24 -3.45 -5.00 -13.04
N SER A 25 -2.83 -3.94 -12.52
CA SER A 25 -2.88 -3.61 -11.10
C SER A 25 -4.35 -3.48 -10.73
N LEU A 26 -4.84 -4.38 -9.87
CA LEU A 26 -6.18 -4.26 -9.32
C LEU A 26 -6.20 -3.00 -8.44
N PRO A 27 -7.23 -2.15 -8.56
CA PRO A 27 -7.33 -0.96 -7.73
C PRO A 27 -7.36 -1.41 -6.26
N ALA A 28 -6.53 -0.77 -5.45
CA ALA A 28 -6.52 -0.99 -4.02
C ALA A 28 -7.87 -0.59 -3.43
N ALA A 29 -8.35 -1.37 -2.47
CA ALA A 29 -9.56 -1.01 -1.76
C ALA A 29 -9.27 0.26 -0.94
N ALA A 30 -10.03 1.33 -1.17
CA ALA A 30 -9.87 2.59 -0.45
C ALA A 30 -10.01 2.35 1.06
N ALA A 31 -8.91 2.55 1.79
CA ALA A 31 -8.85 2.47 3.23
C ALA A 31 -9.39 3.78 3.86
N PRO A 32 -9.81 3.77 5.14
CA PRO A 32 -10.16 5.00 5.86
C PRO A 32 -9.03 6.03 5.78
N GLY A 33 -9.36 7.31 6.03
CA GLY A 33 -8.43 8.43 5.89
C GLY A 33 -7.07 8.16 6.51
N ASP A 34 -7.04 7.67 7.76
CA ASP A 34 -5.85 7.15 8.42
C ASP A 34 -5.78 5.61 8.33
N CYS A 35 -4.63 5.07 7.91
CA CYS A 35 -4.48 3.63 7.65
C CYS A 35 -4.63 2.76 8.91
N PHE A 36 -4.17 3.22 10.07
CA PHE A 36 -3.91 2.35 11.21
C PHE A 36 -4.80 2.63 12.45
N GLY A 37 -5.39 3.82 12.52
CA GLY A 37 -6.24 4.29 13.60
C GLY A 37 -5.56 4.19 14.97
N ASP A 38 -6.36 3.95 16.01
CA ASP A 38 -5.85 3.79 17.37
C ASP A 38 -4.93 2.56 17.52
N GLY A 39 -3.89 2.69 18.34
CA GLY A 39 -2.95 1.61 18.64
C GLY A 39 -2.56 1.50 20.12
N ARG A 40 -1.52 0.72 20.38
CA ARG A 40 -0.95 0.50 21.72
C ARG A 40 0.53 0.84 21.69
N ASP A 41 0.93 1.79 22.53
CA ASP A 41 2.29 2.32 22.52
C ASP A 41 3.25 1.49 23.37
N LEU A 42 4.48 1.40 22.88
CA LEU A 42 5.61 0.71 23.47
C LEU A 42 6.86 1.56 23.23
N THR A 43 7.49 1.99 24.31
CA THR A 43 8.76 2.71 24.27
C THR A 43 9.92 1.75 24.50
N VAL A 44 10.93 1.82 23.64
CA VAL A 44 12.20 1.09 23.79
C VAL A 44 13.35 2.07 23.91
N GLY A 45 14.18 1.90 24.94
CA GLY A 45 15.24 2.85 25.27
C GLY A 45 14.68 3.98 26.13
N THR A 46 15.32 4.25 27.27
CA THR A 46 14.90 5.33 28.19
C THR A 46 16.00 6.37 28.39
N GLU A 47 17.20 6.11 27.86
CA GLU A 47 18.38 6.95 27.98
C GLU A 47 19.15 6.91 26.65
N GLY A 48 19.27 8.04 25.95
CA GLY A 48 19.93 8.12 24.65
C GLY A 48 18.96 7.88 23.48
N PRO A 49 19.29 7.02 22.50
CA PRO A 49 18.38 6.67 21.42
C PRO A 49 17.12 5.97 21.93
N THR A 50 15.97 6.34 21.37
CA THR A 50 14.66 5.78 21.73
C THR A 50 13.90 5.32 20.49
N ILE A 51 13.03 4.33 20.64
CA ILE A 51 12.08 3.91 19.61
C ILE A 51 10.69 3.91 20.23
N GLU A 52 9.83 4.76 19.69
CA GLU A 52 8.40 4.77 19.99
C GLU A 52 7.70 3.87 18.98
N LEU A 53 7.09 2.79 19.45
CA LEU A 53 6.38 1.82 18.61
C LEU A 53 4.90 1.83 18.99
N THR A 54 4.02 1.98 18.01
CA THR A 54 2.58 1.80 18.20
C THR A 54 2.12 0.54 17.45
N ILE A 55 1.49 -0.40 18.17
CA ILE A 55 0.93 -1.61 17.58
C ILE A 55 -0.56 -1.42 17.33
N HIS A 56 -0.98 -1.60 16.09
CA HIS A 56 -2.37 -1.47 15.65
C HIS A 56 -3.00 -2.85 15.51
N THR A 57 -4.16 -3.04 16.15
CA THR A 57 -4.85 -4.35 16.25
C THR A 57 -6.35 -4.26 16.02
N SER A 58 -6.82 -3.15 15.44
CA SER A 58 -8.24 -2.87 15.22
C SER A 58 -8.93 -3.94 14.34
N LEU A 59 -8.18 -4.60 13.44
CA LEU A 59 -8.65 -5.76 12.69
C LEU A 59 -9.26 -6.85 13.59
N PHE A 60 -8.66 -7.11 14.75
CA PHE A 60 -9.06 -8.21 15.62
C PHE A 60 -10.21 -7.86 16.57
N THR A 61 -10.61 -6.59 16.64
CA THR A 61 -11.71 -6.15 17.51
C THR A 61 -13.05 -6.17 16.79
N ASN A 62 -13.06 -5.99 15.46
CA ASN A 62 -14.27 -6.09 14.64
C ASN A 62 -13.95 -6.52 13.20
N LEU A 63 -14.06 -7.82 12.92
CA LEU A 63 -13.83 -8.40 11.59
C LEU A 63 -14.98 -8.16 10.59
N THR A 64 -16.06 -7.49 11.00
CA THR A 64 -17.18 -7.19 10.09
C THR A 64 -17.07 -5.81 9.47
N SER A 65 -16.25 -4.93 10.04
CA SER A 65 -15.99 -3.57 9.56
C SER A 65 -14.55 -3.42 9.09
N ALA A 66 -14.23 -2.23 8.59
CA ALA A 66 -12.85 -1.87 8.33
C ALA A 66 -12.00 -1.92 9.61
N GLY A 67 -10.73 -2.27 9.46
CA GLY A 67 -9.76 -2.35 10.54
C GLY A 67 -8.35 -2.59 9.99
N ALA A 68 -7.34 -2.53 10.84
CA ALA A 68 -5.95 -2.68 10.45
C ALA A 68 -5.16 -3.55 11.46
N PHE A 69 -4.12 -4.19 10.95
CA PHE A 69 -3.10 -4.85 11.75
C PHE A 69 -1.73 -4.41 11.25
N GLY A 70 -0.93 -3.83 12.14
CA GLY A 70 0.37 -3.30 11.75
C GLY A 70 1.10 -2.67 12.91
N LEU A 71 2.19 -1.99 12.57
CA LEU A 71 3.01 -1.23 13.48
C LEU A 71 3.45 0.08 12.84
N SER A 72 3.51 1.13 13.65
CA SER A 72 4.28 2.34 13.36
C SER A 72 5.46 2.41 14.33
N ALA A 73 6.60 2.90 13.88
CA ALA A 73 7.81 3.02 14.67
C ALA A 73 8.55 4.31 14.32
N VAL A 74 8.81 5.15 15.34
CA VAL A 74 9.65 6.33 15.22
C VAL A 74 10.88 6.14 16.10
N GLY A 75 12.05 6.04 15.48
CA GLY A 75 13.33 5.95 16.15
C GLY A 75 14.04 7.29 16.17
N THR A 76 14.44 7.74 17.35
CA THR A 76 15.02 9.07 17.57
C THR A 76 16.36 8.98 18.28
N THR A 77 17.20 10.01 18.11
CA THR A 77 18.42 10.20 18.89
C THR A 77 18.62 11.67 19.22
N GLY A 78 18.65 12.00 20.50
CA GLY A 78 18.60 13.40 20.93
C GLY A 78 17.29 14.04 20.47
N ASP A 79 17.39 15.14 19.72
CA ASP A 79 16.24 15.87 19.18
C ASP A 79 15.95 15.53 17.69
N ALA A 80 16.56 14.47 17.16
CA ALA A 80 16.46 14.10 15.75
C ALA A 80 15.71 12.79 15.55
N ASP A 81 14.74 12.80 14.63
CA ASP A 81 14.11 11.61 14.10
C ASP A 81 15.04 10.97 13.08
N ILE A 82 15.36 9.70 13.30
CA ILE A 82 16.31 8.94 12.49
C ILE A 82 15.58 7.96 11.59
N VAL A 83 14.55 7.30 12.10
CA VAL A 83 13.78 6.34 11.32
C VAL A 83 12.29 6.53 11.58
N ASP A 84 11.51 6.58 10.51
CA ASP A 84 10.06 6.38 10.54
C ASP A 84 9.76 5.11 9.75
N LEU A 85 8.90 4.25 10.30
CA LEU A 85 8.44 3.05 9.65
C LEU A 85 6.97 2.84 9.97
N GLN A 86 6.16 2.70 8.94
CA GLN A 86 4.79 2.24 9.02
C GLN A 86 4.63 0.99 8.16
N VAL A 87 4.19 -0.11 8.75
CA VAL A 87 4.02 -1.36 8.03
C VAL A 87 2.85 -2.18 8.58
N GLY A 88 2.05 -2.73 7.67
CA GLY A 88 0.93 -3.57 8.06
C GLY A 88 -0.04 -3.87 6.94
N VAL A 89 -1.24 -4.26 7.34
CA VAL A 89 -2.35 -4.58 6.46
C VAL A 89 -3.60 -3.85 6.92
N VAL A 90 -4.31 -3.29 5.95
CA VAL A 90 -5.66 -2.76 6.14
C VAL A 90 -6.67 -3.77 5.61
N PHE A 91 -7.82 -3.80 6.23
CA PHE A 91 -8.98 -4.57 5.84
C PHE A 91 -10.15 -3.61 5.69
N VAL A 92 -10.81 -3.61 4.54
CA VAL A 92 -11.92 -2.69 4.27
C VAL A 92 -13.28 -3.20 4.75
N GLY A 93 -13.33 -4.42 5.31
CA GLY A 93 -14.57 -5.07 5.72
C GLY A 93 -15.05 -6.14 4.73
N VAL A 94 -16.03 -6.93 5.20
CA VAL A 94 -16.60 -8.05 4.43
C VAL A 94 -17.44 -7.61 3.25
N GLY A 95 -18.04 -6.40 3.27
CA GLY A 95 -18.89 -5.87 2.21
C GLY A 95 -19.92 -6.89 1.70
N ASP A 96 -20.08 -7.00 0.38
CA ASP A 96 -20.91 -8.04 -0.25
C ASP A 96 -20.35 -9.45 -0.01
N VAL A 97 -21.16 -10.31 0.62
CA VAL A 97 -20.79 -11.68 0.99
C VAL A 97 -20.40 -12.52 -0.23
N SER A 98 -21.11 -12.35 -1.35
CA SER A 98 -20.85 -13.10 -2.59
C SER A 98 -19.44 -12.82 -3.14
N GLU A 99 -19.03 -11.56 -3.12
CA GLU A 99 -17.71 -11.12 -3.59
C GLU A 99 -16.62 -11.56 -2.63
N PHE A 100 -16.86 -11.40 -1.32
CA PHE A 100 -15.93 -11.84 -0.29
C PHE A 100 -15.68 -13.35 -0.34
N LEU A 101 -16.72 -14.15 -0.60
CA LEU A 101 -16.56 -15.60 -0.74
C LEU A 101 -15.85 -16.00 -2.04
N ALA A 102 -15.94 -15.18 -3.08
CA ALA A 102 -15.23 -15.41 -4.34
C ALA A 102 -13.75 -15.05 -4.22
N ASP A 103 -13.43 -13.95 -3.52
CA ASP A 103 -12.06 -13.50 -3.25
C ASP A 103 -11.99 -12.71 -1.92
N PRO A 104 -11.71 -13.37 -0.78
CA PRO A 104 -11.62 -12.69 0.50
C PRO A 104 -10.36 -11.83 0.64
N PHE A 105 -9.32 -12.13 -0.14
CA PHE A 105 -8.04 -11.42 -0.08
C PHE A 105 -8.09 -10.07 -0.77
N SER A 106 -9.00 -9.89 -1.73
CA SER A 106 -9.31 -8.58 -2.34
C SER A 106 -9.68 -7.48 -1.34
N ARG A 107 -10.04 -7.86 -0.10
CA ARG A 107 -10.41 -6.91 0.96
C ARG A 107 -9.22 -6.46 1.81
N PHE A 108 -8.03 -6.97 1.54
CA PHE A 108 -6.80 -6.59 2.22
C PHE A 108 -5.89 -5.81 1.29
N ALA A 109 -5.20 -4.82 1.84
CA ALA A 109 -4.11 -4.11 1.17
C ALA A 109 -2.97 -3.91 2.16
N LEU A 110 -1.73 -3.91 1.66
CA LEU A 110 -0.55 -3.59 2.44
C LEU A 110 -0.44 -2.10 2.66
N VAL A 111 0.09 -1.72 3.80
CA VAL A 111 0.56 -0.36 4.07
C VAL A 111 2.05 -0.47 4.32
N PHE A 112 2.81 0.38 3.64
CA PHE A 112 4.25 0.51 3.82
C PHE A 112 4.62 1.97 3.61
N ASP A 113 5.39 2.52 4.55
CA ASP A 113 6.06 3.79 4.41
C ASP A 113 7.32 3.76 5.27
N TYR A 114 8.45 4.16 4.71
CA TYR A 114 9.74 4.11 5.38
C TYR A 114 10.55 5.36 5.07
N THR A 115 11.03 6.01 6.13
CA THR A 115 11.95 7.13 6.05
C THR A 115 13.16 6.88 6.94
N LEU A 116 14.36 7.16 6.42
CA LEU A 116 15.62 7.15 7.15
C LEU A 116 16.30 8.50 6.98
N SER A 117 16.46 9.23 8.08
CA SER A 117 17.13 10.53 8.13
C SER A 117 18.45 10.43 8.90
N LEU A 118 19.54 10.91 8.29
CA LEU A 118 20.89 10.85 8.84
C LEU A 118 21.51 12.26 8.95
N PRO A 119 20.99 13.12 9.84
CA PRO A 119 21.36 14.54 9.92
C PRO A 119 22.83 14.77 10.28
N MET A 120 23.54 13.78 10.83
CA MET A 120 24.98 13.85 11.05
C MET A 120 25.79 14.02 9.75
N PHE A 121 25.18 13.77 8.59
CA PHE A 121 25.82 13.91 7.29
C PHE A 121 25.42 15.16 6.52
N ASP A 122 24.64 16.09 7.11
CA ASP A 122 24.17 17.31 6.42
C ASP A 122 25.31 18.22 5.94
N ALA A 123 26.50 18.10 6.55
CA ALA A 123 27.70 18.84 6.14
C ALA A 123 28.41 18.23 4.90
N VAL A 124 27.99 17.04 4.44
CA VAL A 124 28.58 16.31 3.31
C VAL A 124 27.66 16.46 2.09
N PRO A 125 28.19 16.62 0.87
CA PRO A 125 27.36 16.61 -0.33
C PRO A 125 26.65 15.25 -0.50
N GLY A 126 25.33 15.26 -0.60
CA GLY A 126 24.50 14.06 -0.82
C GLY A 126 23.10 14.22 -0.24
N GLU A 127 22.26 13.21 -0.46
CA GLU A 127 20.98 13.08 0.23
C GLU A 127 21.24 12.47 1.61
N THR A 128 20.71 13.11 2.65
CA THR A 128 20.78 12.63 4.04
C THR A 128 19.50 11.93 4.47
N THR A 129 18.45 12.02 3.65
CA THR A 129 17.17 11.35 3.83
C THR A 129 16.96 10.33 2.72
N TYR A 130 16.50 9.15 3.10
CA TYR A 130 16.05 8.10 2.20
C TYR A 130 14.59 7.79 2.49
N GLU A 131 13.77 7.77 1.46
CA GLU A 131 12.32 7.51 1.54
C GLU A 131 11.97 6.31 0.64
N GLN A 132 11.06 5.48 1.11
CA GLN A 132 10.52 4.35 0.36
C GLN A 132 9.04 4.18 0.72
N ALA A 133 8.16 4.54 -0.22
CA ALA A 133 6.72 4.35 -0.09
C ALA A 133 6.27 2.99 -0.68
N ASP A 134 6.96 2.49 -1.71
CA ASP A 134 6.62 1.20 -2.31
C ASP A 134 7.07 0.05 -1.40
N ALA A 135 6.16 -0.87 -1.11
CA ALA A 135 6.46 -2.03 -0.29
C ALA A 135 7.53 -2.92 -0.96
N PRO A 136 8.49 -3.48 -0.20
CA PRO A 136 9.54 -4.34 -0.73
C PRO A 136 9.04 -5.77 -1.05
N VAL A 137 7.80 -5.90 -1.51
CA VAL A 137 7.13 -7.15 -1.86
C VAL A 137 6.28 -6.95 -3.12
N GLU A 138 6.30 -7.92 -4.03
CA GLU A 138 5.55 -7.85 -5.28
C GLU A 138 4.22 -8.62 -5.20
N GLY A 139 3.23 -8.19 -5.98
CA GLY A 139 2.00 -8.95 -6.22
C GLY A 139 0.94 -8.84 -5.13
N VAL A 140 1.08 -7.88 -4.21
CA VAL A 140 0.09 -7.59 -3.17
C VAL A 140 -0.41 -6.16 -3.39
N PRO A 141 -1.72 -5.90 -3.36
CA PRO A 141 -2.22 -4.53 -3.47
C PRO A 141 -1.77 -3.67 -2.28
N GLU A 142 -1.42 -2.42 -2.55
CA GLU A 142 -0.98 -1.44 -1.57
C GLU A 142 -2.09 -0.42 -1.32
N ALA A 143 -2.31 -0.02 -0.08
CA ALA A 143 -3.39 0.84 0.30
C ALA A 143 -3.10 2.30 -0.06
N GLU A 144 -4.13 3.00 -0.53
CA GLU A 144 -4.09 4.45 -0.73
C GLU A 144 -4.76 5.12 0.50
N CYS A 145 -4.01 5.31 1.58
CA CYS A 145 -4.44 6.03 2.79
C CYS A 145 -3.28 6.84 3.39
N SER A 146 -3.57 7.87 4.19
CA SER A 146 -2.52 8.64 4.84
C SER A 146 -1.93 7.83 5.99
N THR A 147 -0.62 7.65 5.96
CA THR A 147 0.21 7.04 6.99
C THR A 147 0.58 8.12 8.01
N GLY A 148 -0.42 8.65 8.73
CA GLY A 148 -0.27 9.36 10.01
C GLY A 148 0.59 10.64 10.14
N ASP A 149 1.53 10.94 9.23
CA ASP A 149 2.51 12.03 9.41
C ASP A 149 2.61 12.92 8.16
N ASP A 150 1.47 13.39 7.68
CA ASP A 150 1.44 14.61 6.86
C ASP A 150 1.67 15.81 7.78
N GLY A 151 2.91 15.99 8.24
CA GLY A 151 3.33 17.05 9.15
C GLY A 151 2.86 18.44 8.70
N ASN A 152 2.08 19.09 9.58
CA ASN A 152 2.04 20.55 9.71
C ASN A 152 2.05 20.99 11.17
#